data_AF-A0A8B9FNQ3-F1
#
_entry.id   AF-A0A8B9FNQ3-F1
#
_cell.length_a   1.000
_cell.length_b   1.000
_cell.length_c   1.000
_cell.angle_alpha   90.00
_cell.angle_beta   90.00
_cell.angle_gamma   90.00
#
_symmetry.space_group_name_H-M   'P 1'
#
loop_
_entity.id
_entity.type
_entity.pdbx_description
1 polymer ?
#
loop_
_entity_poly.entity_id
_entity_poly.type
_entity_poly.pdbx_seq_one_letter_code
_entity_poly.pdbx_strand_id
1 'polypeptide(L)'
;MDSGKADAKAVFILVPVRLGGGRTNMGYLKFVKGILGLEYCVSIVGGKPKQSYYFAGFQDDSLIYMDLHYYQSFVFASIKDFSLELFYCPTPRKMSFKKMDPSCAINFFCRTGRTSGRKSVPLFAFVKGHSKDNDFVSSPIQEELPSLNWTCGYFSHF
;
A
#
# COMPACT_ATOMS: atom_id res chain seq x y z
N MET A 1 14.56 16.88 -36.39
CA MET A 1 13.30 16.24 -35.96
C MET A 1 13.56 15.63 -34.60
N ASP A 2 13.36 16.42 -33.54
CA ASP A 2 13.56 15.99 -32.16
C ASP A 2 12.19 15.58 -31.60
N SER A 3 11.97 14.27 -31.48
CA SER A 3 10.71 13.73 -30.94
C SER A 3 10.65 14.07 -29.46
N GLY A 4 9.83 15.08 -29.11
CA GLY A 4 9.65 15.58 -27.75
C GLY A 4 9.38 14.45 -26.75
N LYS A 5 10.42 14.09 -25.99
CA LYS A 5 10.36 13.12 -24.90
C LYS A 5 9.50 13.74 -23.80
N ALA A 6 8.23 13.34 -23.72
CA ALA A 6 7.36 13.80 -22.65
C ALA A 6 8.02 13.52 -21.29
N ASP A 7 8.25 14.59 -20.52
CA ASP A 7 8.92 14.52 -19.22
C ASP A 7 8.12 13.63 -18.25
N ALA A 8 8.63 12.43 -17.98
CA ALA A 8 7.96 11.43 -17.17
C ALA A 8 8.09 11.76 -15.67
N LYS A 9 7.30 12.72 -15.19
CA LYS A 9 7.14 13.05 -13.77
C LYS A 9 6.50 11.91 -12.96
N ALA A 10 7.06 11.67 -11.78
CA ALA A 10 6.55 10.72 -10.80
C ALA A 10 6.17 11.44 -9.50
N VAL A 11 5.11 10.99 -8.82
CA VAL A 11 4.59 11.61 -7.60
C VAL A 11 4.26 10.51 -6.58
N PHE A 12 4.72 10.69 -5.35
CA PHE A 12 4.19 9.98 -4.19
C PHE A 12 3.18 10.88 -3.47
N ILE A 13 2.02 10.32 -3.16
CA ILE A 13 0.97 10.98 -2.40
C ILE A 13 0.86 10.24 -1.07
N LEU A 14 1.10 10.94 0.04
CA LEU A 14 0.98 10.41 1.39
C LEU A 14 -0.27 10.99 2.03
N VAL A 15 -1.21 10.13 2.40
CA VAL A 15 -2.48 10.52 3.03
C VAL A 15 -2.47 10.06 4.48
N PRO A 16 -2.16 10.94 5.45
CA PRO A 16 -2.28 10.62 6.86
C PRO A 16 -3.76 10.42 7.22
N VAL A 17 -4.08 9.31 7.87
CA VAL A 17 -5.43 8.92 8.27
C VAL A 17 -5.44 8.43 9.70
N ARG A 18 -6.61 8.53 10.33
CA ARG A 18 -6.87 7.96 11.66
C ARG A 18 -8.06 7.00 11.60
N LEU A 19 -7.79 5.71 11.68
CA LEU A 19 -8.73 4.59 11.53
C LEU A 19 -9.45 4.21 12.84
N GLY A 20 -9.41 5.07 13.84
CA GLY A 20 -10.01 4.82 15.15
C GLY A 20 -9.51 5.76 16.24
N GLY A 21 -10.15 5.70 17.41
CA GLY A 21 -9.79 6.51 18.58
C GLY A 21 -8.58 5.93 19.31
N GLY A 22 -8.83 5.08 20.31
CA GLY A 22 -7.77 4.39 21.07
C GLY A 22 -7.35 3.04 20.50
N ARG A 23 -8.16 2.46 19.59
CA ARG A 23 -7.90 1.21 18.87
C ARG A 23 -8.43 1.35 17.45
N THR A 24 -7.87 0.58 16.54
CA THR A 24 -8.34 0.51 15.16
C THR A 24 -9.77 -0.02 15.10
N ASN A 25 -10.64 0.70 14.38
CA ASN A 25 -12.04 0.31 14.18
C ASN A 25 -12.13 -0.70 13.02
N MET A 26 -12.69 -1.88 13.31
CA MET A 26 -12.85 -2.96 12.34
C MET A 26 -13.78 -2.64 11.18
N GLY A 27 -14.63 -1.61 11.29
CA GLY A 27 -15.42 -1.10 10.17
C GLY A 27 -14.55 -0.65 8.99
N TYR A 28 -13.32 -0.19 9.26
CA TYR A 28 -12.37 0.21 8.21
C TYR A 28 -11.57 -0.96 7.62
N LEU A 29 -11.72 -2.19 8.13
CA LEU A 29 -10.93 -3.33 7.64
C LEU A 29 -11.13 -3.54 6.14
N LYS A 30 -12.38 -3.56 5.67
CA LYS A 30 -12.69 -3.75 4.23
C LYS A 30 -12.12 -2.61 3.40
N PHE A 31 -12.21 -1.37 3.89
CA PHE A 31 -11.65 -0.19 3.23
C PHE A 31 -10.13 -0.30 3.09
N VAL A 32 -9.42 -0.68 4.16
CA VAL A 32 -7.96 -0.83 4.13
C VAL A 32 -7.53 -1.95 3.19
N LYS A 33 -8.21 -3.10 3.21
CA LYS A 33 -7.96 -4.19 2.25
C LYS A 33 -8.20 -3.73 0.81
N GLY A 34 -9.30 -3.00 0.58
CA GLY A 34 -9.61 -2.43 -0.74
C GLY A 34 -8.51 -1.50 -1.24
N ILE A 35 -8.00 -0.62 -0.38
CA ILE A 35 -6.89 0.29 -0.72
C ILE A 35 -5.60 -0.45 -1.00
N LEU A 36 -5.21 -1.41 -0.15
CA LEU A 36 -4.00 -2.20 -0.36
C LEU A 36 -4.07 -3.10 -1.60
N GLY A 37 -5.27 -3.33 -2.15
CA GLY A 37 -5.47 -4.03 -3.42
C GLY A 37 -5.37 -3.15 -4.67
N LEU A 38 -5.21 -1.82 -4.52
CA LEU A 38 -5.09 -0.91 -5.66
C LEU A 38 -3.68 -0.94 -6.23
N GLU A 39 -3.54 -1.01 -7.56
CA GLU A 39 -2.23 -1.02 -8.24
C GLU A 39 -1.36 0.20 -7.94
N TYR A 40 -2.00 1.34 -7.66
CA TYR A 40 -1.33 2.59 -7.35
C TYR A 40 -1.10 2.80 -5.84
N CYS A 41 -1.64 1.94 -4.96
CA CYS A 41 -1.28 1.92 -3.55
C CYS A 41 -0.01 1.10 -3.37
N VAL A 42 1.05 1.74 -2.91
CA VAL A 42 2.35 1.07 -2.72
C VAL A 42 2.53 0.55 -1.30
N SER A 43 1.84 1.15 -0.31
CA SER A 43 1.90 0.74 1.09
C SER A 43 1.01 1.56 2.01
N ILE A 44 0.92 1.08 3.25
CA ILE A 44 0.54 1.88 4.40
C ILE A 44 1.74 1.93 5.36
N VAL A 45 2.09 3.12 5.85
CA VAL A 45 3.08 3.31 6.92
C VAL A 45 2.32 3.56 8.22
N GLY A 46 2.56 2.76 9.24
CA GLY A 46 1.88 2.86 10.53
C GLY A 46 2.61 2.02 11.56
N GLY A 47 1.90 1.32 12.43
CA GLY A 47 2.51 0.26 13.25
C GLY A 47 1.83 0.06 14.58
N LYS A 48 2.60 0.19 15.66
CA LYS A 48 2.15 0.17 17.06
C LYS A 48 2.78 1.38 17.78
N PRO A 49 2.30 1.73 18.98
CA PRO A 49 3.01 2.68 19.82
C PRO A 49 4.49 2.29 19.97
N LYS A 50 5.38 3.24 19.68
CA LYS A 50 6.85 3.07 19.69
C LYS A 50 7.44 2.11 18.63
N GLN A 51 6.64 1.65 17.67
CA GLN A 51 7.10 0.77 16.59
C GLN A 51 6.45 1.16 15.26
N SER A 52 7.23 1.65 14.29
CA SER A 52 6.80 1.85 12.91
C SER A 52 7.02 0.63 12.01
N TYR A 53 6.02 0.31 11.19
CA TYR A 53 6.04 -0.78 10.23
C TYR A 53 5.64 -0.27 8.84
N TYR A 54 6.18 -0.91 7.82
CA TYR A 54 5.77 -0.75 6.43
C TYR A 54 4.82 -1.89 6.06
N PHE A 55 3.53 -1.60 5.90
CA PHE A 55 2.53 -2.57 5.48
C PHE A 55 2.49 -2.67 3.96
N ALA A 56 2.91 -3.83 3.44
CA ALA A 56 2.97 -4.08 2.01
C ALA A 56 1.70 -4.75 1.46
N GLY A 57 0.85 -5.30 2.33
CA GLY A 57 -0.36 -6.00 1.91
C GLY A 57 -1.10 -6.62 3.09
N PHE A 58 -1.95 -7.60 2.78
CA PHE A 58 -2.75 -8.30 3.78
C PHE A 58 -2.97 -9.78 3.39
N GLN A 59 -3.25 -10.59 4.40
CA GLN A 59 -3.77 -11.94 4.26
C GLN A 59 -4.80 -12.16 5.37
N ASP A 60 -5.98 -12.65 5.02
CA ASP A 60 -7.12 -12.73 5.92
C ASP A 60 -7.32 -11.37 6.63
N ASP A 61 -7.45 -11.35 7.95
CA ASP A 61 -7.58 -10.14 8.77
C ASP A 61 -6.24 -9.64 9.34
N SER A 62 -5.13 -10.07 8.74
CA SER A 62 -3.78 -9.68 9.13
C SER A 62 -3.11 -8.84 8.04
N LEU A 63 -2.40 -7.81 8.47
CA LEU A 63 -1.52 -7.03 7.62
C LEU A 63 -0.15 -7.70 7.54
N ILE A 64 0.41 -7.73 6.33
CA ILE A 64 1.76 -8.18 6.05
C ILE A 64 2.68 -6.96 6.10
N TYR A 65 3.73 -7.03 6.91
CA TYR A 65 4.61 -5.88 7.16
C TYR A 65 6.09 -6.21 7.18
N MET A 66 6.88 -5.18 6.87
CA MET A 66 8.32 -5.13 7.12
C MET A 66 8.58 -4.29 8.38
N ASP A 67 9.44 -4.83 9.24
CA ASP A 67 9.82 -4.24 10.51
C ASP A 67 11.15 -3.50 10.36
N LEU A 68 11.13 -2.17 10.48
CA LEU A 68 12.32 -1.34 10.29
C LEU A 68 13.21 -1.27 11.54
N HIS A 69 12.82 -1.88 12.67
CA HIS A 69 13.58 -1.81 13.92
C HIS A 69 14.71 -2.85 14.01
N TYR A 70 15.14 -3.41 12.89
CA TYR A 70 16.29 -4.29 12.88
C TYR A 70 17.57 -3.47 12.77
N TYR A 71 18.50 -3.68 13.69
CA TYR A 71 19.80 -3.02 13.65
C TYR A 71 20.72 -3.76 12.70
N GLN A 72 21.29 -3.04 11.74
CA GLN A 72 22.25 -3.57 10.76
C GLN A 72 23.58 -2.83 10.90
N SER A 73 24.67 -3.54 10.60
CA SER A 73 25.99 -2.92 10.48
C SER A 73 25.96 -1.87 9.37
N PHE A 74 26.68 -0.77 9.59
CA PHE A 74 26.82 0.29 8.61
C PHE A 74 27.42 -0.25 7.30
N VAL A 75 26.79 0.10 6.18
CA VAL A 75 27.29 -0.21 4.83
C VAL A 75 27.69 1.10 4.16
N PHE A 76 28.93 1.17 3.68
CA PHE A 76 29.42 2.34 2.96
C PHE A 76 28.98 2.28 1.49
N ALA A 77 27.85 2.93 1.19
CA ALA A 77 27.19 2.90 -0.12
C ALA A 77 27.94 3.62 -1.27
N SER A 78 29.10 4.23 -0.99
CA SER A 78 29.97 4.86 -2.01
C SER A 78 30.99 3.86 -2.61
N ILE A 79 31.16 2.68 -2.01
CA ILE A 79 31.88 1.57 -2.63
C ILE A 79 31.02 1.00 -3.75
N LYS A 80 31.59 0.86 -4.96
CA LYS A 80 30.96 0.11 -6.06
C LYS A 80 30.78 -1.34 -5.61
N ASP A 81 29.63 -1.93 -5.91
CA ASP A 81 29.31 -3.35 -5.65
C ASP A 81 29.21 -3.75 -4.17
N PHE A 82 28.65 -2.89 -3.30
CA PHE A 82 28.32 -3.29 -1.93
C PHE A 82 27.23 -4.37 -1.91
N SER A 83 27.28 -5.27 -0.91
CA SER A 83 26.27 -6.34 -0.78
C SER A 83 24.89 -5.76 -0.49
N LEU A 84 23.91 -6.15 -1.30
CA LEU A 84 22.51 -5.77 -1.14
C LEU A 84 21.76 -6.65 -0.13
N GLU A 85 22.35 -7.74 0.36
CA GLU A 85 21.69 -8.72 1.24
C GLU A 85 21.07 -8.07 2.48
N LEU A 86 21.71 -7.03 3.02
CA LEU A 86 21.23 -6.29 4.19
C LEU A 86 19.96 -5.46 3.90
N PHE A 87 19.71 -5.09 2.64
CA PHE A 87 18.57 -4.26 2.25
C PHE A 87 17.31 -5.07 1.89
N TYR A 88 17.37 -6.39 1.99
CA TYR A 88 16.23 -7.27 1.79
C TYR A 88 15.71 -7.81 3.13
N CYS A 89 14.38 -7.89 3.26
CA CYS A 89 13.76 -8.55 4.39
C CYS A 89 13.50 -10.02 4.03
N PRO A 90 14.21 -10.99 4.64
CA PRO A 90 14.05 -12.41 4.27
C PRO A 90 12.74 -13.02 4.77
N THR A 91 12.06 -12.37 5.72
CA THR A 91 10.87 -12.94 6.35
C THR A 91 9.81 -11.86 6.57
N PRO A 92 8.75 -11.81 5.76
CA PRO A 92 7.65 -10.90 6.03
C PRO A 92 6.94 -11.30 7.32
N ARG A 93 6.48 -10.31 8.08
CA ARG A 93 5.77 -10.54 9.34
C ARG A 93 4.29 -10.27 9.16
N LYS A 94 3.47 -10.88 10.00
CA LYS A 94 2.01 -10.69 10.00
C LYS A 94 1.57 -10.11 11.34
N MET A 95 0.63 -9.17 11.28
CA MET A 95 -0.06 -8.70 12.48
C MET A 95 -1.54 -8.52 12.22
N SER A 96 -2.38 -8.90 13.19
CA SER A 96 -3.82 -8.62 13.10
C SER A 96 -4.07 -7.12 12.96
N PHE A 97 -4.99 -6.76 12.05
CA PHE A 97 -5.43 -5.37 11.87
C PHE A 97 -5.90 -4.71 13.18
N LYS A 98 -6.51 -5.50 14.09
CA LYS A 98 -6.92 -5.05 15.43
C LYS A 98 -5.78 -4.50 16.29
N LYS A 99 -4.55 -4.96 16.04
CA LYS A 99 -3.35 -4.59 16.80
C LYS A 99 -2.61 -3.39 16.18
N MET A 100 -3.06 -2.89 15.03
CA MET A 100 -2.50 -1.72 14.38
C MET A 100 -2.88 -0.46 15.17
N ASP A 101 -1.94 0.46 15.31
CA ASP A 101 -2.22 1.82 15.74
C ASP A 101 -3.17 2.47 14.73
N PRO A 102 -4.25 3.13 15.17
CA PRO A 102 -5.20 3.74 14.26
C PRO A 102 -4.58 4.89 13.44
N SER A 103 -3.45 5.46 13.85
CA SER A 103 -2.74 6.50 13.11
C SER A 103 -1.80 5.88 12.08
N CYS A 104 -2.02 6.16 10.80
CA CYS A 104 -1.18 5.70 9.72
C CYS A 104 -1.21 6.65 8.52
N ALA A 105 -0.35 6.41 7.53
CA ALA A 105 -0.35 7.12 6.26
C ALA A 105 -0.46 6.12 5.10
N ILE A 106 -1.38 6.37 4.18
CA ILE A 106 -1.55 5.59 2.96
C ILE A 106 -0.69 6.23 1.87
N ASN A 107 0.11 5.41 1.19
CA ASN A 107 1.03 5.86 0.16
C ASN A 107 0.53 5.43 -1.22
N PHE A 108 0.37 6.41 -2.11
CA PHE A 108 0.07 6.18 -3.52
C PHE A 108 1.23 6.63 -4.39
N PHE A 109 1.47 5.90 -5.48
CA PHE A 109 2.49 6.23 -6.46
C PHE A 109 1.87 6.42 -7.85
N CYS A 110 2.12 7.59 -8.45
CA CYS A 110 1.63 7.95 -9.77
C CYS A 110 2.80 8.35 -10.67
N ARG A 111 2.86 7.82 -11.89
CA ARG A 111 3.84 8.22 -12.91
C ARG A 111 3.14 8.67 -14.19
N THR A 112 3.40 9.90 -14.63
CA THR A 112 2.91 10.39 -15.92
C THR A 112 3.53 9.54 -17.04
N GLY A 113 2.69 8.90 -17.85
CA GLY A 113 3.10 8.02 -18.96
C GLY A 113 2.95 6.50 -18.73
N ARG A 114 2.66 6.03 -17.51
CA ARG A 114 2.27 4.62 -17.25
C ARG A 114 0.80 4.50 -16.84
N THR A 115 -0.08 5.31 -17.43
CA THR A 115 -1.52 5.01 -17.39
C THR A 115 -1.76 3.81 -18.31
N SER A 116 -1.78 2.61 -17.74
CA SER A 116 -2.38 1.44 -18.38
C SER A 116 -3.84 1.77 -18.71
N GLY A 117 -4.10 2.25 -19.92
CA GLY A 117 -5.41 2.22 -20.59
C GLY A 117 -6.61 2.97 -19.97
N ARG A 118 -6.53 3.59 -18.79
CA ARG A 118 -7.65 4.33 -18.21
C ARG A 118 -7.27 5.76 -17.88
N LYS A 119 -7.97 6.69 -18.53
CA LYS A 119 -7.98 8.13 -18.26
C LYS A 119 -8.58 8.40 -16.88
N SER A 120 -7.85 8.08 -15.81
CA SER A 120 -8.12 8.67 -14.50
C SER A 120 -6.86 8.53 -13.66
N VAL A 121 -6.06 9.59 -13.63
CA VAL A 121 -5.43 9.93 -12.36
C VAL A 121 -6.59 9.95 -11.36
N PRO A 122 -6.51 9.29 -10.19
CA PRO A 122 -7.50 9.52 -9.16
C PRO A 122 -7.29 10.97 -8.73
N LEU A 123 -7.94 11.90 -9.44
CA LEU A 123 -8.37 13.17 -8.90
C LEU A 123 -9.12 12.73 -7.67
N PHE A 124 -8.46 12.83 -6.50
CA PHE A 124 -8.98 12.53 -5.18
C PHE A 124 -10.47 12.77 -5.23
N ALA A 125 -11.24 11.71 -5.46
CA ALA A 125 -12.67 11.86 -5.52
C ALA A 125 -12.94 12.30 -4.09
N PHE A 126 -13.28 13.58 -3.94
CA PHE A 126 -13.79 14.15 -2.73
C PHE A 126 -15.04 13.32 -2.44
N VAL A 127 -14.85 12.18 -1.79
CA VAL A 127 -15.93 11.46 -1.14
C VAL A 127 -16.30 12.39 -0.02
N LYS A 128 -17.27 13.26 -0.30
CA LYS A 128 -17.91 14.11 0.70
C LYS A 128 -18.39 13.15 1.78
N GLY A 129 -17.67 13.11 2.89
CA GLY A 129 -17.96 12.23 4.02
C GLY A 129 -19.31 12.62 4.60
N HIS A 130 -20.39 12.07 4.06
CA HIS A 130 -21.68 12.09 4.71
C HIS A 130 -21.66 10.95 5.72
N SER A 131 -21.69 11.33 6.99
CA SER A 131 -21.98 10.43 8.10
C SER A 131 -23.40 9.91 7.92
N LYS A 132 -23.55 8.83 7.16
CA LYS A 132 -24.59 7.80 7.24
C LYS A 132 -24.36 6.78 6.12
N ASP A 133 -24.27 5.53 6.56
CA ASP A 133 -24.37 4.28 5.82
C ASP A 133 -23.11 3.79 5.07
N ASN A 134 -22.59 2.66 5.58
CA ASN A 134 -21.47 1.91 5.03
C ASN A 134 -21.91 1.20 3.75
N ASP A 135 -21.75 1.82 2.59
CA ASP A 135 -21.80 1.11 1.32
C ASP A 135 -20.70 1.64 0.40
N PHE A 136 -19.50 1.06 0.55
CA PHE A 136 -18.51 1.07 -0.54
C PHE A 136 -18.97 0.05 -1.59
N VAL A 137 -20.07 0.35 -2.27
CA VAL A 137 -20.49 -0.35 -3.48
C VAL A 137 -19.73 0.28 -4.64
N SER A 138 -18.60 -0.32 -4.98
CA SER A 138 -18.13 -0.26 -6.35
C SER A 138 -19.12 -1.06 -7.20
N SER A 139 -20.05 -0.39 -7.88
CA SER A 139 -20.81 -1.04 -8.95
C SER A 139 -19.81 -1.39 -10.06
N PRO A 140 -19.66 -2.67 -10.44
CA PRO A 140 -18.79 -3.04 -11.54
C PRO A 140 -19.49 -2.68 -12.85
N ILE A 141 -18.86 -1.86 -13.69
CA ILE A 141 -19.17 -1.90 -15.11
C ILE A 141 -18.54 -3.21 -15.61
N GLN A 142 -19.42 -4.17 -15.85
CA GLN A 142 -19.15 -5.53 -16.26
C GLN A 142 -18.61 -5.54 -17.69
N GLU A 143 -17.35 -5.92 -17.85
CA GLU A 143 -16.90 -6.69 -19.01
C GLU A 143 -16.23 -7.95 -18.45
N GLU A 144 -16.75 -9.10 -18.85
CA GLU A 144 -16.32 -10.41 -18.40
C GLU A 144 -14.84 -10.63 -18.71
N LEU A 145 -14.04 -10.82 -17.67
CA LEU A 145 -12.70 -11.38 -17.79
C LEU A 145 -12.82 -12.91 -17.58
N PRO A 146 -12.36 -13.74 -18.53
CA PRO A 146 -12.40 -15.18 -18.37
C PRO A 146 -11.59 -15.58 -17.15
N SER A 147 -12.09 -16.59 -16.44
CA SER A 147 -11.53 -17.21 -15.24
C SER A 147 -10.00 -17.39 -15.32
N LEU A 148 -9.27 -16.37 -14.87
CA LEU A 148 -7.85 -16.41 -14.62
C LEU A 148 -7.67 -16.19 -13.14
N ASN A 149 -7.38 -17.30 -12.45
CA ASN A 149 -7.00 -17.36 -11.05
C ASN A 149 -5.78 -16.45 -10.84
N TRP A 150 -6.00 -15.19 -10.48
CA TRP A 150 -5.00 -14.36 -9.85
C TRP A 150 -4.90 -14.78 -8.39
N THR A 151 -4.35 -15.97 -8.16
CA THR A 151 -3.78 -16.30 -6.86
C THR A 151 -2.74 -15.26 -6.52
N CYS A 152 -2.92 -14.62 -5.36
CA CYS A 152 -1.90 -13.95 -4.56
C CYS A 152 -0.51 -14.51 -4.89
N GLY A 153 0.25 -13.76 -5.71
CA GLY A 153 1.57 -14.16 -6.15
C GLY A 153 2.54 -14.13 -4.98
N TYR A 154 2.87 -15.34 -4.51
CA TYR A 154 4.01 -15.66 -3.64
C TYR A 154 4.03 -15.02 -2.25
N PHE A 155 3.28 -15.60 -1.31
CA PHE A 155 3.75 -15.84 0.06
C PHE A 155 3.04 -17.07 0.65
N SER A 156 3.22 -18.23 0.01
CA SER A 156 2.81 -19.54 0.53
C SER A 156 4.05 -20.36 0.92
N HIS A 157 4.80 -19.84 1.89
CA HIS A 157 5.61 -20.59 2.86
C HIS A 157 6.37 -19.57 3.72
N PHE A 158 5.67 -19.04 4.73
CA PHE A 158 6.20 -18.57 6.01
C PHE A 158 5.05 -18.59 7.02
#